data_AF-A0A3B6C856-F1
#
_entry.id   AF-A0A3B6C856-F1
#
_cell.length_a   1.000
_cell.length_b   1.000
_cell.length_c   1.000
_cell.angle_alpha   90.00
_cell.angle_beta   90.00
_cell.angle_gamma   90.00
#
_symmetry.space_group_name_H-M   'P 1'
#
loop_
_entity.id
_entity.type
_entity.pdbx_description
1 polymer ?
#
loop_
_entity_poly.entity_id
_entity_poly.type
_entity_poly.pdbx_seq_one_letter_code
_entity_poly.pdbx_strand_id
1 'polypeptide(L)'
;MASPIFLVGPTPADHESTTQLEKHLCEAGLHESAEETAAREDVLRDLQGIVDRWVKRLTAQREYPDGMAEHATALLLPFGSYRLGVHGRGSDIDALVVGPAYVDRHHDFFDVLGGVLAETEAVTELQLVPGAYVPVIKMRFRGVQVDLLYASVCLPAVPSDLDLRGRSVLRGLDMATVRSLNGVRVADEIMRLVPDAGAFRTTLRCVKHWAEARGIYSNAMGFVGGVGWAILVARVCQLYPNAAPSMLVPRFFRIFSQWKWPSPVMLRDIEHDDDGGEMPLGLPVWDPRRNPRDGSHLMPVITPAYPCMNSCYNVSRATLRTMTAEFEAAHKVCQEIAVAGAWDALFRPFNFFKAYKSYLRVDVKVAGGEEDLREWKGWVESRLRQLVVRVEMATAGILLCHPHPHAYAAKPHDDDRRRSSSFFVGLSKPAPSPQQQQQPPQFDLRLTTQEFKDEVYTYAFWRPGMELDVSHTRRKDLPPYVLEQILSTDRLKRKRPDDDSGKSESSPVKRAAAAGRIGSSPESET
;
A
#
# COMPACT_ATOMS: atom_id res chain seq x y z
N MET A 1 -26.52 -12.68 -7.37
CA MET A 1 -25.88 -12.08 -6.17
C MET A 1 -26.64 -12.42 -4.88
N ALA A 2 -25.95 -12.49 -3.73
CA ALA A 2 -26.62 -12.71 -2.44
C ALA A 2 -27.34 -11.44 -1.97
N SER A 3 -28.59 -11.58 -1.56
CA SER A 3 -29.36 -10.54 -0.87
C SER A 3 -28.67 -10.09 0.43
N PRO A 4 -28.96 -8.88 0.94
CA PRO A 4 -28.47 -8.44 2.24
C PRO A 4 -28.74 -9.51 3.31
N ILE A 5 -27.74 -9.78 4.17
CA ILE A 5 -27.88 -10.74 5.26
C ILE A 5 -28.73 -10.14 6.37
N PHE A 6 -28.57 -8.84 6.62
CA PHE A 6 -29.28 -8.16 7.69
C PHE A 6 -29.50 -6.68 7.35
N LEU A 7 -30.70 -6.19 7.63
CA LEU A 7 -31.12 -4.80 7.34
C LEU A 7 -31.23 -3.92 8.60
N VAL A 8 -30.96 -4.46 9.79
CA VAL A 8 -31.08 -3.70 11.04
C VAL A 8 -29.99 -2.64 11.13
N GLY A 9 -30.41 -1.42 11.45
CA GLY A 9 -29.53 -0.27 11.69
C GLY A 9 -28.88 -0.26 13.07
N PRO A 10 -27.98 0.69 13.33
CA PRO A 10 -27.28 0.83 14.60
C PRO A 10 -28.22 1.23 15.75
N THR A 11 -27.90 0.75 16.94
CA THR A 11 -28.44 1.22 18.22
C THR A 11 -27.62 2.42 18.74
N PRO A 12 -28.09 3.15 19.78
CA PRO A 12 -27.29 4.20 20.41
C PRO A 12 -25.91 3.73 20.89
N ALA A 13 -25.81 2.49 21.39
CA ALA A 13 -24.54 1.91 21.80
C ALA A 13 -23.60 1.65 20.61
N ASP A 14 -24.13 1.25 19.45
CA ASP A 14 -23.33 1.08 18.23
C ASP A 14 -22.77 2.41 17.73
N HIS A 15 -23.55 3.50 17.85
CA HIS A 15 -23.08 4.85 17.54
C HIS A 15 -21.98 5.31 18.49
N GLU A 16 -22.15 5.11 19.80
CA GLU A 16 -21.10 5.43 20.78
C GLU A 16 -19.80 4.66 20.50
N SER A 17 -19.90 3.35 20.23
CA SER A 17 -18.76 2.52 19.85
C SER A 17 -18.11 2.98 18.53
N THR A 18 -18.90 3.48 17.57
CA THR A 18 -18.38 4.07 16.32
C THR A 18 -17.58 5.34 16.62
N THR A 19 -18.08 6.23 17.46
CA THR A 19 -17.37 7.45 17.87
C THR A 19 -16.03 7.12 18.54
N GLN A 20 -15.99 6.09 19.39
CA GLN A 20 -14.74 5.62 20.02
C GLN A 20 -13.74 5.09 18.98
N LEU A 21 -14.22 4.32 18.00
CA LEU A 21 -13.39 3.84 16.89
C LEU A 21 -12.83 5.02 16.07
N GLU A 22 -13.68 5.97 15.67
CA GLU A 22 -13.26 7.14 14.89
C GLU A 22 -12.23 7.98 15.63
N LYS A 23 -12.42 8.21 16.93
CA LYS A 23 -11.44 8.87 17.79
C LYS A 23 -10.08 8.16 17.73
N HIS A 24 -10.07 6.84 17.85
CA HIS A 24 -8.84 6.06 17.77
C HIS A 24 -8.16 6.18 16.40
N LEU A 25 -8.92 6.12 15.30
CA LEU A 25 -8.37 6.26 13.95
C LEU A 25 -7.79 7.68 13.71
N CYS A 26 -8.42 8.72 14.26
CA CYS A 26 -7.90 10.08 14.25
C CYS A 26 -6.59 10.20 15.05
N GLU A 27 -6.55 9.66 16.28
CA GLU A 27 -5.34 9.64 17.13
C GLU A 27 -4.18 8.87 16.49
N ALA A 28 -4.49 7.82 15.71
CA ALA A 28 -3.52 7.07 14.92
C ALA A 28 -3.03 7.82 13.65
N GLY A 29 -3.52 9.03 13.38
CA GLY A 29 -3.09 9.84 12.23
C GLY A 29 -3.61 9.34 10.88
N LEU A 30 -4.71 8.60 10.85
CA LEU A 30 -5.29 8.03 9.62
C LEU A 30 -6.24 8.99 8.89
N HIS A 31 -6.45 10.17 9.46
CA HIS A 31 -7.17 11.29 8.87
C HIS A 31 -6.17 12.40 8.58
N GLU A 32 -6.29 13.01 7.40
CA GLU A 32 -5.47 14.16 7.04
C GLU A 32 -5.94 15.42 7.75
N SER A 33 -4.99 16.32 7.97
CA SER A 33 -5.28 17.70 8.35
C SER A 33 -5.86 18.49 7.18
N ALA A 34 -6.52 19.60 7.48
CA ALA A 34 -7.05 20.52 6.47
C ALA A 34 -5.92 21.11 5.61
N GLU A 35 -4.76 21.37 6.21
CA GLU A 35 -3.58 21.88 5.54
C GLU A 35 -2.99 20.86 4.55
N GLU A 36 -2.88 19.58 4.95
CA GLU A 36 -2.44 18.50 4.06
C GLU A 36 -3.42 18.31 2.90
N THR A 37 -4.73 18.42 3.16
CA THR A 37 -5.78 18.31 2.13
C THR A 37 -5.64 19.43 1.10
N ALA A 38 -5.52 20.68 1.57
CA ALA A 38 -5.33 21.85 0.72
C ALA A 38 -4.03 21.75 -0.12
N ALA A 39 -2.94 21.26 0.47
CA ALA A 39 -1.69 21.04 -0.24
C ALA A 39 -1.83 20.03 -1.40
N ARG A 40 -2.60 18.95 -1.21
CA ARG A 40 -2.88 17.98 -2.28
C ARG A 40 -3.76 18.55 -3.39
N GLU A 41 -4.76 19.34 -3.03
CA GLU A 41 -5.62 20.04 -3.99
C GLU A 41 -4.80 21.01 -4.86
N ASP A 42 -3.87 21.74 -4.26
CA ASP A 42 -2.97 22.64 -4.98
C ASP A 42 -1.99 21.89 -5.89
N VAL A 43 -1.45 20.75 -5.44
CA VAL A 43 -0.62 19.87 -6.28
C VAL A 43 -1.40 19.38 -7.51
N LEU A 44 -2.64 18.91 -7.33
CA LEU A 44 -3.49 18.45 -8.43
C LEU A 44 -3.82 19.58 -9.41
N ARG A 45 -4.16 20.77 -8.90
CA ARG A 45 -4.47 21.95 -9.70
C ARG A 45 -3.29 22.37 -10.57
N ASP A 46 -2.11 22.44 -9.98
CA ASP A 46 -0.91 22.87 -10.70
C ASP A 46 -0.43 21.81 -11.68
N LEU A 47 -0.55 20.52 -11.33
CA LEU A 47 -0.25 19.43 -12.23
C LEU A 47 -1.20 19.40 -13.43
N GLN A 48 -2.51 19.64 -13.23
CA GLN A 48 -3.46 19.82 -14.33
C GLN A 48 -3.02 20.98 -15.23
N GLY A 49 -2.60 22.11 -14.66
CA GLY A 49 -2.08 23.24 -15.44
C GLY A 49 -0.83 22.92 -16.26
N ILE A 50 0.08 22.08 -15.73
CA ILE A 50 1.25 21.58 -16.47
C ILE A 50 0.81 20.69 -17.64
N VAL A 51 -0.10 19.75 -17.38
CA VAL A 51 -0.65 18.82 -18.38
C VAL A 51 -1.38 19.57 -19.50
N ASP A 52 -2.17 20.60 -19.17
CA ASP A 52 -2.87 21.44 -20.15
C ASP A 52 -1.90 22.20 -21.07
N ARG A 53 -0.83 22.78 -20.49
CA ARG A 53 0.19 23.47 -21.29
C ARG A 53 0.96 22.50 -22.18
N TRP A 54 1.28 21.31 -21.66
CA TRP A 54 1.97 20.27 -22.40
C TRP A 54 1.16 19.81 -23.61
N VAL A 55 -0.11 19.44 -23.43
CA VAL A 55 -0.94 18.95 -24.54
C VAL A 55 -1.14 20.04 -25.60
N LYS A 56 -1.39 21.30 -25.20
CA LYS A 56 -1.53 22.42 -26.14
C LYS A 56 -0.26 22.68 -26.96
N ARG A 57 0.90 22.66 -26.31
CA ARG A 57 2.19 22.82 -26.99
C ARG A 57 2.44 21.69 -27.98
N LEU A 58 2.13 20.45 -27.58
CA LEU A 58 2.27 19.28 -28.44
C LEU A 58 1.36 19.36 -29.67
N THR A 59 0.09 19.75 -29.50
CA THR A 59 -0.87 19.90 -30.60
C THR A 59 -0.43 21.00 -31.58
N ALA A 60 0.07 22.12 -31.06
CA ALA A 60 0.57 23.23 -31.90
C ALA A 60 1.80 22.85 -32.74
N GLN A 61 2.69 21.99 -32.22
CA GLN A 61 3.89 21.55 -32.92
C GLN A 61 3.63 20.57 -34.07
N ARG A 62 2.47 19.91 -34.08
CA ARG A 62 2.12 18.86 -35.05
C ARG A 62 1.35 19.36 -36.27
N GLU A 63 1.26 20.68 -36.45
CA GLU A 63 0.60 21.34 -37.60
C GLU A 63 -0.84 20.85 -37.84
N TYR A 64 -1.56 20.48 -36.77
CA TYR A 64 -2.99 20.20 -36.85
C TYR A 64 -3.77 21.47 -37.24
N PRO A 65 -4.97 21.35 -37.86
CA PRO A 65 -5.74 22.49 -38.35
C PRO A 65 -5.91 23.61 -37.31
N ASP A 66 -5.86 24.86 -37.77
CA ASP A 66 -6.04 26.06 -36.93
C ASP A 66 -7.27 25.93 -36.02
N GLY A 67 -7.09 26.18 -34.72
CA GLY A 67 -8.10 26.04 -33.67
C GLY A 67 -8.05 24.73 -32.87
N MET A 68 -7.46 23.65 -33.39
CA MET A 68 -7.36 22.37 -32.65
C MET A 68 -6.46 22.48 -31.41
N ALA A 69 -5.41 23.31 -31.47
CA ALA A 69 -4.52 23.56 -30.32
C ALA A 69 -5.21 24.34 -29.19
N GLU A 70 -6.17 25.22 -29.50
CA GLU A 70 -6.93 25.97 -28.48
C GLU A 70 -7.88 25.05 -27.70
N HIS A 71 -8.43 24.05 -28.39
CA HIS A 71 -9.34 23.04 -27.85
C HIS A 71 -8.64 21.75 -27.38
N ALA A 72 -7.30 21.68 -27.46
CA ALA A 72 -6.55 20.54 -26.99
C ALA A 72 -6.62 20.46 -25.46
N THR A 73 -7.17 19.35 -24.97
CA THR A 73 -7.41 19.10 -23.55
C THR A 73 -6.90 17.72 -23.17
N ALA A 74 -6.44 17.62 -21.93
CA ALA A 74 -6.16 16.35 -21.26
C ALA A 74 -6.72 16.45 -19.83
N LEU A 75 -7.16 15.32 -19.28
CA LEU A 75 -7.87 15.29 -18.02
C LEU A 75 -7.03 14.59 -16.95
N LEU A 76 -6.72 15.27 -15.85
CA LEU A 76 -6.05 14.70 -14.69
C LEU A 76 -7.10 14.19 -13.69
N LEU A 77 -7.10 12.88 -13.45
CA LEU A 77 -8.03 12.22 -12.53
C LEU A 77 -7.27 11.55 -11.39
N PRO A 78 -7.44 11.99 -10.13
CA PRO A 78 -6.91 11.22 -9.02
C PRO A 78 -7.73 9.93 -8.83
N PHE A 79 -7.05 8.84 -8.47
CA PHE A 79 -7.67 7.55 -8.19
C PHE A 79 -7.15 6.95 -6.86
N GLY A 80 -7.26 5.63 -6.69
CA GLY A 80 -6.69 4.93 -5.54
C GLY A 80 -7.32 5.35 -4.20
N SER A 81 -6.52 5.36 -3.13
CA SER A 81 -6.99 5.77 -1.80
C SER A 81 -7.44 7.22 -1.73
N TYR A 82 -6.90 8.09 -2.59
CA TYR A 82 -7.35 9.47 -2.67
C TYR A 82 -8.81 9.54 -3.11
N ARG A 83 -9.13 8.92 -4.25
CA ARG A 83 -10.50 8.88 -4.81
C ARG A 83 -11.51 8.14 -3.93
N LEU A 84 -11.08 7.08 -3.26
CA LEU A 84 -11.92 6.39 -2.27
C LEU A 84 -12.16 7.23 -1.00
N GLY A 85 -11.37 8.28 -0.75
CA GLY A 85 -11.47 9.12 0.44
C GLY A 85 -11.00 8.42 1.71
N VAL A 86 -9.99 7.54 1.59
CA VAL A 86 -9.37 6.76 2.69
C VAL A 86 -7.84 6.88 2.73
N HIS A 87 -7.31 7.91 2.07
CA HIS A 87 -5.93 8.30 2.21
C HIS A 87 -5.70 8.90 3.61
N GLY A 88 -4.48 8.74 4.11
CA GLY A 88 -4.02 9.26 5.39
C GLY A 88 -2.73 10.04 5.23
N ARG A 89 -2.18 10.52 6.34
CA ARG A 89 -0.99 11.36 6.36
C ARG A 89 0.19 10.69 5.65
N GLY A 90 0.82 11.41 4.73
CA GLY A 90 1.94 10.91 3.94
C GLY A 90 1.59 9.89 2.86
N SER A 91 0.30 9.63 2.59
CA SER A 91 -0.11 8.80 1.43
C SER A 91 0.32 9.47 0.12
N ASP A 92 0.54 8.69 -0.92
CA ASP A 92 0.74 9.17 -2.28
C ASP A 92 -0.58 9.65 -2.92
N ILE A 93 -0.44 10.43 -3.99
CA ILE A 93 -1.53 10.73 -4.93
C ILE A 93 -1.30 9.86 -6.18
N ASP A 94 -2.15 8.86 -6.33
CA ASP A 94 -2.33 8.17 -7.60
C ASP A 94 -3.12 9.08 -8.56
N ALA A 95 -2.54 9.47 -9.70
CA ALA A 95 -3.20 10.32 -10.68
C ALA A 95 -3.08 9.75 -12.10
N LEU A 96 -4.13 9.90 -12.89
CA LEU A 96 -4.20 9.47 -14.29
C LEU A 96 -4.35 10.68 -15.19
N VAL A 97 -3.44 10.85 -16.14
CA VAL A 97 -3.62 11.76 -17.28
C VAL A 97 -4.33 11.01 -18.40
N VAL A 98 -5.52 11.48 -18.77
CA VAL A 98 -6.26 11.01 -19.94
C VAL A 98 -6.00 11.98 -21.10
N GLY A 99 -5.27 11.52 -22.10
CA GLY A 99 -4.89 12.29 -23.29
C GLY A 99 -5.61 11.83 -24.56
N PRO A 100 -5.59 12.66 -25.62
CA PRO A 100 -6.22 12.31 -26.90
C PRO A 100 -5.40 11.28 -27.69
N ALA A 101 -6.06 10.66 -28.67
CA ALA A 101 -5.58 9.47 -29.39
C ALA A 101 -4.20 9.63 -30.04
N TYR A 102 -3.85 10.85 -30.47
CA TYR A 102 -2.59 11.13 -31.15
C TYR A 102 -1.39 11.25 -30.21
N VAL A 103 -1.61 11.32 -28.90
CA VAL A 103 -0.54 11.50 -27.91
C VAL A 103 0.02 10.14 -27.50
N ASP A 104 1.30 9.92 -27.82
CA ASP A 104 2.05 8.70 -27.60
C ASP A 104 2.54 8.59 -26.15
N ARG A 105 2.44 7.38 -25.60
CA ARG A 105 2.84 7.11 -24.22
C ARG A 105 4.35 7.22 -24.02
N HIS A 106 5.15 6.71 -24.95
CA HIS A 106 6.59 6.65 -24.79
C HIS A 106 7.22 8.01 -25.08
N HIS A 107 6.96 8.55 -26.26
CA HIS A 107 7.56 9.81 -26.67
C HIS A 107 6.93 11.01 -25.95
N ASP A 108 5.62 11.19 -26.03
CA ASP A 108 5.04 12.44 -25.54
C ASP A 108 4.89 12.45 -24.01
N PHE A 109 4.45 11.33 -23.40
CA PHE A 109 4.24 11.28 -21.96
C PHE A 109 5.54 11.02 -21.17
N PHE A 110 6.35 10.03 -21.53
CA PHE A 110 7.60 9.77 -20.79
C PHE A 110 8.72 10.74 -21.15
N ASP A 111 8.98 11.00 -22.44
CA ASP A 111 10.10 11.86 -22.83
C ASP A 111 9.73 13.35 -22.70
N VAL A 112 8.67 13.81 -23.37
CA VAL A 112 8.33 15.24 -23.43
C VAL A 112 7.77 15.75 -22.09
N LEU A 113 6.68 15.16 -21.57
CA LEU A 113 6.15 15.58 -20.27
C LEU A 113 7.12 15.26 -19.13
N GLY A 114 7.83 14.12 -19.18
CA GLY A 114 8.89 13.82 -18.22
C GLY A 114 10.00 14.88 -18.21
N GLY A 115 10.42 15.40 -19.36
CA GLY A 115 11.33 16.53 -19.47
C GLY A 115 10.78 17.82 -18.87
N VAL A 116 9.51 18.15 -19.15
CA VAL A 116 8.83 19.32 -18.55
C VAL A 116 8.78 19.20 -17.02
N LEU A 117 8.49 18.01 -16.49
CA LEU A 117 8.48 17.77 -15.04
C LEU A 117 9.88 17.87 -14.44
N ALA A 118 10.92 17.43 -15.15
CA ALA A 118 12.31 17.54 -14.69
C ALA A 118 12.80 18.99 -14.58
N GLU A 119 12.29 19.89 -15.45
CA GLU A 119 12.59 21.33 -15.42
C GLU A 119 11.72 22.12 -14.42
N THR A 120 10.71 21.48 -13.84
CA THR A 120 9.80 22.13 -12.90
C THR A 120 10.42 22.17 -11.49
N GLU A 121 10.79 23.36 -11.00
CA GLU A 121 11.47 23.55 -9.70
C GLU A 121 10.78 22.87 -8.50
N ALA A 122 9.44 22.81 -8.53
CA ALA A 122 8.65 22.21 -7.47
C ALA A 122 8.63 20.66 -7.48
N VAL A 123 9.23 20.03 -8.50
CA VAL A 123 9.32 18.58 -8.68
C VAL A 123 10.70 18.09 -8.22
N THR A 124 10.70 17.07 -7.38
CA THR A 124 11.88 16.39 -6.85
C THR A 124 11.68 14.88 -6.93
N GLU A 125 12.75 14.08 -6.76
CA GLU A 125 12.67 12.61 -6.76
C GLU A 125 11.98 12.03 -8.02
N LEU A 126 12.13 12.69 -9.19
CA LEU A 126 11.49 12.26 -10.43
C LEU A 126 12.09 10.93 -10.92
N GLN A 127 11.23 9.94 -11.16
CA GLN A 127 11.60 8.63 -11.68
C GLN A 127 10.61 8.20 -12.76
N LEU A 128 11.12 7.95 -13.97
CA LEU A 128 10.34 7.46 -15.11
C LEU A 128 10.42 5.93 -15.15
N VAL A 129 9.28 5.23 -15.10
CA VAL A 129 9.24 3.76 -15.07
C VAL A 129 8.37 3.20 -16.21
N PRO A 130 8.82 3.31 -17.48
CA PRO A 130 8.05 2.84 -18.63
C PRO A 130 7.91 1.31 -18.67
N GLY A 131 8.86 0.57 -18.08
CA GLY A 131 8.88 -0.90 -18.07
C GLY A 131 8.04 -1.56 -16.97
N ALA A 132 7.30 -0.79 -16.17
CA ALA A 132 6.41 -1.35 -15.14
C ALA A 132 5.18 -2.03 -15.75
N TYR A 133 4.54 -2.92 -14.98
CA TYR A 133 3.28 -3.57 -15.41
C TYR A 133 2.20 -2.55 -15.78
N VAL A 134 2.13 -1.45 -15.02
CA VAL A 134 1.41 -0.23 -15.36
C VAL A 134 2.46 0.88 -15.44
N PRO A 135 2.80 1.38 -16.65
CA PRO A 135 3.82 2.41 -16.81
C PRO A 135 3.47 3.68 -16.00
N VAL A 136 4.43 4.19 -15.24
CA VAL A 136 4.23 5.27 -14.25
C VAL A 136 5.41 6.24 -14.21
N ILE A 137 5.12 7.51 -14.00
CA ILE A 137 6.08 8.54 -13.58
C ILE A 137 5.88 8.77 -12.08
N LYS A 138 6.93 8.58 -11.29
CA LYS A 138 6.90 8.83 -9.84
C LYS A 138 7.63 10.12 -9.54
N MET A 139 7.10 10.94 -8.65
CA MET A 139 7.75 12.18 -8.25
C MET A 139 7.30 12.63 -6.86
N ARG A 140 8.06 13.56 -6.29
CA ARG A 140 7.64 14.38 -5.16
C ARG A 140 7.38 15.80 -5.67
N PHE A 141 6.12 16.21 -5.74
CA PHE A 141 5.71 17.54 -6.19
C PHE A 141 5.26 18.36 -4.96
N ARG A 142 5.97 19.46 -4.65
CA ARG A 142 5.75 20.31 -3.46
C ARG A 142 5.72 19.51 -2.16
N GLY A 143 6.60 18.51 -2.05
CA GLY A 143 6.69 17.63 -0.88
C GLY A 143 5.72 16.45 -0.90
N VAL A 144 4.69 16.44 -1.76
CA VAL A 144 3.70 15.37 -1.88
C VAL A 144 4.16 14.32 -2.89
N GLN A 145 4.09 13.04 -2.53
CA GLN A 145 4.42 11.95 -3.44
C GLN A 145 3.27 11.74 -4.45
N VAL A 146 3.59 11.68 -5.74
CA VAL A 146 2.64 11.54 -6.85
C VAL A 146 3.11 10.41 -7.78
N ASP A 147 2.22 9.45 -8.03
CA ASP A 147 2.38 8.39 -9.03
C ASP A 147 1.45 8.73 -10.21
N LEU A 148 2.04 9.20 -11.30
CA LEU A 148 1.34 9.70 -12.49
C LEU A 148 1.30 8.64 -13.60
N LEU A 149 0.09 8.21 -13.95
CA LEU A 149 -0.19 7.30 -15.04
C LEU A 149 -0.67 8.04 -16.28
N TYR A 150 -0.66 7.36 -17.41
CA TYR A 150 -1.16 7.89 -18.68
C TYR A 150 -2.13 6.91 -19.37
N ALA A 151 -3.19 7.47 -19.96
CA ALA A 151 -4.07 6.76 -20.87
C ALA A 151 -4.41 7.61 -22.10
N SER A 152 -4.04 7.13 -23.28
CA SER A 152 -4.49 7.70 -24.55
C SER A 152 -5.84 7.08 -24.90
N VAL A 153 -6.91 7.90 -24.96
CA VAL A 153 -8.24 7.45 -25.37
C VAL A 153 -8.45 7.72 -26.86
N CYS A 154 -9.29 6.92 -27.52
CA CYS A 154 -9.63 7.04 -28.94
C CYS A 154 -10.53 8.26 -29.26
N LEU A 155 -10.16 9.44 -28.75
CA LEU A 155 -10.84 10.72 -28.95
C LEU A 155 -9.83 11.76 -29.48
N PRO A 156 -10.24 12.63 -30.42
CA PRO A 156 -9.38 13.72 -30.92
C PRO A 156 -9.19 14.86 -29.91
N ALA A 157 -10.14 15.03 -28.98
CA ALA A 157 -10.05 15.94 -27.84
C ALA A 157 -10.73 15.28 -26.64
N VAL A 158 -10.23 15.53 -25.43
CA VAL A 158 -10.73 14.88 -24.21
C VAL A 158 -11.71 15.81 -23.49
N PRO A 159 -13.02 15.52 -23.46
CA PRO A 159 -13.98 16.36 -22.74
C PRO A 159 -13.65 16.43 -21.24
N SER A 160 -13.88 17.59 -20.63
CA SER A 160 -13.66 17.76 -19.18
C SER A 160 -14.61 16.93 -18.32
N ASP A 161 -15.76 16.55 -18.87
CA ASP A 161 -16.81 15.73 -18.27
C ASP A 161 -16.80 14.28 -18.77
N LEU A 162 -15.68 13.83 -19.38
CA LEU A 162 -15.56 12.48 -19.92
C LEU A 162 -15.89 11.40 -18.87
N ASP A 163 -16.93 10.63 -19.13
CA ASP A 163 -17.31 9.49 -18.30
C ASP A 163 -16.49 8.25 -18.64
N LEU A 164 -15.62 7.83 -17.72
CA LEU A 164 -14.79 6.64 -17.87
C LEU A 164 -15.51 5.33 -17.52
N ARG A 165 -16.76 5.35 -17.04
CA ARG A 165 -17.46 4.12 -16.59
C ARG A 165 -17.79 3.17 -17.73
N GLY A 166 -18.26 3.72 -18.86
CA GLY A 166 -18.70 2.92 -20.00
C GLY A 166 -17.55 2.10 -20.60
N ARG A 167 -17.81 0.84 -21.01
CA ARG A 167 -16.79 -0.01 -21.65
C ARG A 167 -16.32 0.53 -23.01
N SER A 168 -17.13 1.37 -23.66
CA SER A 168 -16.81 2.02 -24.94
C SER A 168 -15.49 2.80 -24.91
N VAL A 169 -15.12 3.38 -23.77
CA VAL A 169 -13.85 4.11 -23.61
C VAL A 169 -12.63 3.21 -23.79
N LEU A 170 -12.78 1.89 -23.63
CA LEU A 170 -11.71 0.90 -23.76
C LEU A 170 -11.51 0.40 -25.20
N ARG A 171 -12.30 0.89 -26.16
CA ARG A 171 -12.24 0.41 -27.55
C ARG A 171 -10.90 0.76 -28.21
N GLY A 172 -10.24 -0.26 -28.75
CA GLY A 172 -8.99 -0.10 -29.50
C GLY A 172 -7.76 0.22 -28.64
N LEU A 173 -7.87 0.11 -27.32
CA LEU A 173 -6.78 0.42 -26.41
C LEU A 173 -5.85 -0.77 -26.20
N ASP A 174 -4.55 -0.50 -26.05
CA ASP A 174 -3.59 -1.49 -25.61
C ASP A 174 -3.78 -1.85 -24.12
N MET A 175 -3.22 -2.98 -23.71
CA MET A 175 -3.39 -3.48 -22.35
C MET A 175 -2.78 -2.60 -21.26
N ALA A 176 -1.73 -1.81 -21.55
CA ALA A 176 -1.18 -0.88 -20.56
C ALA A 176 -2.15 0.28 -20.33
N THR A 177 -2.74 0.83 -21.40
CA THR A 177 -3.78 1.86 -21.33
C THR A 177 -5.03 1.38 -20.59
N VAL A 178 -5.52 0.17 -20.89
CA VAL A 178 -6.65 -0.44 -20.17
C VAL A 178 -6.35 -0.54 -18.67
N ARG A 179 -5.14 -0.96 -18.29
CA ARG A 179 -4.75 -1.05 -16.88
C ARG A 179 -4.69 0.31 -16.19
N SER A 180 -4.17 1.34 -16.87
CA SER A 180 -4.13 2.71 -16.34
C SER A 180 -5.55 3.27 -16.10
N LEU A 181 -6.48 3.07 -17.03
CA LEU A 181 -7.88 3.48 -16.87
C LEU A 181 -8.62 2.71 -15.77
N ASN A 182 -8.29 1.43 -15.60
CA ASN A 182 -8.96 0.58 -14.61
C ASN A 182 -8.75 1.06 -13.17
N GLY A 183 -7.67 1.78 -12.86
CA GLY A 183 -7.46 2.37 -11.54
C GLY A 183 -8.61 3.31 -11.14
N VAL A 184 -9.00 4.21 -12.04
CA VAL A 184 -10.14 5.15 -11.84
C VAL A 184 -11.46 4.39 -11.87
N ARG A 185 -11.69 3.56 -12.90
CA ARG A 185 -12.95 2.83 -13.11
C ARG A 185 -13.32 1.95 -11.92
N VAL A 186 -12.34 1.26 -11.34
CA VAL A 186 -12.56 0.38 -10.19
C VAL A 186 -12.91 1.19 -8.93
N ALA A 187 -12.22 2.29 -8.67
CA ALA A 187 -12.53 3.14 -7.52
C ALA A 187 -13.95 3.70 -7.60
N ASP A 188 -14.34 4.21 -8.77
CA ASP A 188 -15.69 4.76 -9.00
C ASP A 188 -16.78 3.69 -8.88
N GLU A 189 -16.55 2.49 -9.43
CA GLU A 189 -17.49 1.37 -9.28
C GLU A 189 -17.62 0.90 -7.83
N ILE A 190 -16.53 0.85 -7.05
CA ILE A 190 -16.61 0.53 -5.62
C ILE A 190 -17.48 1.55 -4.89
N MET A 191 -17.24 2.85 -5.10
CA MET A 191 -18.01 3.92 -4.46
C MET A 191 -19.49 3.91 -4.84
N ARG A 192 -19.82 3.50 -6.07
CA ARG A 192 -21.21 3.36 -6.54
C ARG A 192 -21.91 2.14 -5.93
N LEU A 193 -21.17 1.08 -5.63
CA LEU A 193 -21.71 -0.20 -5.17
C LEU A 193 -21.85 -0.31 -3.65
N VAL A 194 -21.31 0.64 -2.89
CA VAL A 194 -21.47 0.70 -1.43
C VAL A 194 -22.74 1.45 -1.03
N PRO A 195 -23.55 0.95 -0.09
CA PRO A 195 -24.79 1.61 0.34
C PRO A 195 -24.55 2.93 1.09
N ASP A 196 -23.51 3.00 1.91
CA ASP A 196 -23.11 4.17 2.68
C ASP A 196 -21.60 4.42 2.52
N ALA A 197 -21.26 5.55 1.90
CA ALA A 197 -19.88 5.93 1.62
C ALA A 197 -19.09 6.30 2.89
N GLY A 198 -19.73 6.89 3.90
CA GLY A 198 -19.09 7.26 5.16
C GLY A 198 -18.71 6.02 5.97
N ALA A 199 -19.68 5.12 6.17
CA ALA A 199 -19.46 3.86 6.86
C ALA A 199 -18.41 2.98 6.16
N PHE A 200 -18.44 2.93 4.83
CA PHE A 200 -17.41 2.26 4.02
C PHE A 200 -16.02 2.83 4.29
N ARG A 201 -15.84 4.16 4.22
CA ARG A 201 -14.54 4.82 4.40
C ARG A 201 -13.96 4.59 5.78
N THR A 202 -14.76 4.77 6.84
CA THR A 202 -14.30 4.54 8.22
C THR A 202 -13.93 3.07 8.45
N THR A 203 -14.74 2.13 7.96
CA THR A 203 -14.44 0.69 8.04
C THR A 203 -13.16 0.33 7.29
N LEU A 204 -12.97 0.89 6.09
CA LEU A 204 -11.78 0.63 5.28
C LEU A 204 -10.51 1.20 5.91
N ARG A 205 -10.55 2.40 6.51
CA ARG A 205 -9.43 2.94 7.30
C ARG A 205 -9.03 1.99 8.43
N CYS A 206 -10.02 1.54 9.20
CA CYS A 206 -9.81 0.59 10.29
C CYS A 206 -9.15 -0.72 9.79
N VAL A 207 -9.70 -1.34 8.74
CA VAL A 207 -9.18 -2.59 8.20
C VAL A 207 -7.78 -2.43 7.60
N LYS A 208 -7.50 -1.32 6.89
CA LYS A 208 -6.15 -1.05 6.38
C LYS A 208 -5.14 -0.91 7.52
N HIS A 209 -5.47 -0.12 8.54
CA HIS A 209 -4.59 0.08 9.69
C HIS A 209 -4.33 -1.23 10.45
N TRP A 210 -5.39 -2.03 10.64
CA TRP A 210 -5.25 -3.38 11.18
C TRP A 210 -4.31 -4.23 10.32
N ALA A 211 -4.54 -4.32 9.00
CA ALA A 211 -3.74 -5.15 8.11
C ALA A 211 -2.26 -4.75 8.09
N GLU A 212 -1.95 -3.45 8.16
CA GLU A 212 -0.59 -2.92 8.29
C GLU A 212 0.04 -3.32 9.64
N ALA A 213 -0.68 -3.11 10.76
CA ALA A 213 -0.21 -3.50 12.08
C ALA A 213 0.05 -5.01 12.19
N ARG A 214 -0.77 -5.82 11.51
CA ARG A 214 -0.64 -7.28 11.49
C ARG A 214 0.37 -7.79 10.45
N GLY A 215 0.96 -6.91 9.63
CA GLY A 215 1.98 -7.28 8.65
C GLY A 215 1.43 -8.07 7.46
N ILE A 216 0.18 -7.83 7.07
CA ILE A 216 -0.51 -8.54 5.96
C ILE A 216 -1.01 -7.55 4.89
N TYR A 217 -0.38 -6.39 4.77
CA TYR A 217 -0.67 -5.37 3.75
C TYR A 217 0.53 -5.26 2.79
N SER A 218 0.51 -5.98 1.66
CA SER A 218 1.46 -5.82 0.54
C SER A 218 1.14 -6.81 -0.59
N ASN A 219 0.69 -6.32 -1.75
CA ASN A 219 0.46 -7.17 -2.92
C ASN A 219 1.76 -7.76 -3.50
N ALA A 220 2.87 -7.02 -3.42
CA ALA A 220 4.18 -7.50 -3.88
C ALA A 220 4.66 -8.73 -3.09
N MET A 221 4.33 -8.77 -1.79
CA MET A 221 4.69 -9.86 -0.88
C MET A 221 3.65 -10.99 -0.85
N GLY A 222 2.66 -10.95 -1.74
CA GLY A 222 1.62 -11.97 -1.85
C GLY A 222 0.50 -11.84 -0.81
N PHE A 223 0.37 -10.70 -0.16
CA PHE A 223 -0.80 -10.35 0.65
C PHE A 223 -1.78 -9.48 -0.15
N VAL A 224 -2.83 -8.98 0.51
CA VAL A 224 -3.84 -8.13 -0.11
C VAL A 224 -3.31 -6.69 -0.18
N GLY A 225 -3.46 -6.06 -1.36
CA GLY A 225 -3.19 -4.62 -1.57
C GLY A 225 -4.42 -3.74 -1.32
N GLY A 226 -4.27 -2.42 -1.46
CA GLY A 226 -5.33 -1.45 -1.13
C GLY A 226 -6.68 -1.69 -1.79
N VAL A 227 -6.69 -1.94 -3.11
CA VAL A 227 -7.94 -2.21 -3.84
C VAL A 227 -8.61 -3.52 -3.41
N GLY A 228 -7.82 -4.55 -3.09
CA GLY A 228 -8.35 -5.82 -2.60
C GLY A 228 -9.04 -5.64 -1.24
N TRP A 229 -8.42 -4.89 -0.31
CA TRP A 229 -9.05 -4.54 0.97
C TRP A 229 -10.33 -3.72 0.77
N ALA A 230 -10.32 -2.77 -0.16
CA ALA A 230 -11.51 -1.98 -0.50
C ALA A 230 -12.66 -2.86 -1.00
N ILE A 231 -12.40 -3.83 -1.86
CA ILE A 231 -13.42 -4.77 -2.36
C ILE A 231 -13.94 -5.67 -1.23
N LEU A 232 -13.06 -6.20 -0.37
CA LEU A 232 -13.47 -7.02 0.77
C LEU A 232 -14.39 -6.24 1.73
N VAL A 233 -14.05 -4.99 2.03
CA VAL A 233 -14.88 -4.12 2.90
C VAL A 233 -16.19 -3.74 2.21
N ALA A 234 -16.15 -3.33 0.93
CA ALA A 234 -17.34 -2.99 0.16
C ALA A 234 -18.33 -4.16 0.11
N ARG A 235 -17.83 -5.41 0.00
CA ARG A 235 -18.67 -6.60 0.04
C ARG A 235 -19.44 -6.73 1.36
N VAL A 236 -18.78 -6.44 2.49
CA VAL A 236 -19.43 -6.47 3.80
C VAL A 236 -20.48 -5.35 3.91
N CYS A 237 -20.19 -4.15 3.40
CA CYS A 237 -21.17 -3.06 3.33
C CYS A 237 -22.42 -3.46 2.53
N GLN A 238 -22.27 -4.16 1.40
CA GLN A 238 -23.42 -4.68 0.63
C GLN A 238 -24.28 -5.68 1.41
N LEU A 239 -23.65 -6.50 2.26
CA LEU A 239 -24.36 -7.51 3.06
C LEU A 239 -25.07 -6.90 4.28
N TYR A 240 -24.65 -5.70 4.72
CA TYR A 240 -25.17 -4.99 5.89
C TYR A 240 -25.35 -3.49 5.58
N PRO A 241 -26.30 -3.12 4.72
CA PRO A 241 -26.39 -1.77 4.13
C PRO A 241 -26.64 -0.65 5.14
N ASN A 242 -27.26 -0.96 6.28
CA ASN A 242 -27.63 0.03 7.29
C ASN A 242 -26.69 0.03 8.51
N ALA A 243 -25.59 -0.74 8.48
CA ALA A 243 -24.73 -0.93 9.64
C ALA A 243 -23.68 0.19 9.80
N ALA A 244 -23.44 0.62 11.04
CA ALA A 244 -22.38 1.55 11.39
C ALA A 244 -20.98 0.87 11.36
N PRO A 245 -19.86 1.63 11.28
CA PRO A 245 -18.51 1.07 11.31
C PRO A 245 -18.24 0.09 12.46
N SER A 246 -18.69 0.39 13.69
CA SER A 246 -18.55 -0.51 14.85
C SER A 246 -19.22 -1.87 14.65
N MET A 247 -20.27 -1.93 13.84
CA MET A 247 -20.98 -3.15 13.46
C MET A 247 -20.31 -3.87 12.28
N LEU A 248 -19.79 -3.11 11.31
CA LEU A 248 -19.17 -3.62 10.08
C LEU A 248 -17.83 -4.31 10.35
N VAL A 249 -16.98 -3.77 11.22
CA VAL A 249 -15.64 -4.32 11.51
C VAL A 249 -15.71 -5.76 12.08
N PRO A 250 -16.51 -6.07 13.12
CA PRO A 250 -16.66 -7.45 13.60
C PRO A 250 -17.24 -8.40 12.55
N ARG A 251 -18.18 -7.91 11.73
CA ARG A 251 -18.79 -8.69 10.63
C ARG A 251 -17.79 -9.01 9.53
N PHE A 252 -16.90 -8.08 9.22
CA PHE A 252 -15.80 -8.29 8.28
C PHE A 252 -14.94 -9.48 8.70
N PHE A 253 -14.44 -9.48 9.95
CA PHE A 253 -13.61 -10.58 10.44
C PHE A 253 -14.37 -11.90 10.55
N ARG A 254 -15.65 -11.86 10.97
CA ARG A 254 -16.50 -13.05 11.00
C ARG A 254 -16.67 -13.67 9.61
N ILE A 255 -16.98 -12.85 8.59
CA ILE A 255 -17.19 -13.33 7.22
C ILE A 255 -15.91 -13.93 6.67
N PHE A 256 -14.78 -13.22 6.73
CA PHE A 256 -13.56 -13.65 6.06
C PHE A 256 -12.77 -14.72 6.81
N SER A 257 -13.00 -14.90 8.12
CA SER A 257 -12.51 -16.08 8.85
C SER A 257 -13.25 -17.36 8.46
N GLN A 258 -14.51 -17.26 8.03
CA GLN A 258 -15.35 -18.42 7.66
C GLN A 258 -15.47 -18.62 6.15
N TRP A 259 -14.92 -17.70 5.35
CA TRP A 259 -15.04 -17.70 3.90
C TRP A 259 -14.43 -18.96 3.28
N LYS A 260 -15.17 -19.60 2.38
CA LYS A 260 -14.78 -20.85 1.74
C LYS A 260 -13.95 -20.57 0.48
N TRP A 261 -12.70 -20.16 0.68
CA TRP A 261 -11.72 -20.03 -0.39
C TRP A 261 -11.57 -21.37 -1.17
N PRO A 262 -11.47 -21.35 -2.51
CA PRO A 262 -11.24 -20.21 -3.39
C PRO A 262 -12.51 -19.56 -3.98
N SER A 263 -13.67 -19.66 -3.31
CA SER A 263 -14.88 -18.96 -3.78
C SER A 263 -14.61 -17.46 -3.96
N PRO A 264 -14.94 -16.84 -5.12
CA PRO A 264 -14.56 -15.47 -5.40
C PRO A 264 -15.39 -14.46 -4.62
N VAL A 265 -14.75 -13.38 -4.17
CA VAL A 265 -15.45 -12.19 -3.65
C VAL A 265 -15.74 -11.26 -4.82
N MET A 266 -17.01 -10.96 -5.05
CA MET A 266 -17.49 -10.10 -6.14
C MET A 266 -18.49 -9.07 -5.62
N LEU A 267 -18.40 -7.83 -6.10
CA LEU A 267 -19.35 -6.75 -5.77
C LEU A 267 -20.54 -6.66 -6.72
N ARG A 268 -20.37 -7.19 -7.93
CA ARG A 268 -21.38 -7.32 -8.98
C ARG A 268 -21.07 -8.54 -9.83
N ASP A 269 -22.03 -8.96 -10.63
CA ASP A 269 -21.83 -10.05 -11.59
C ASP A 269 -20.77 -9.63 -12.63
N ILE A 270 -19.96 -10.60 -13.06
CA ILE A 270 -18.88 -10.37 -14.04
C ILE A 270 -19.52 -10.14 -15.40
N GLU A 271 -19.18 -9.01 -16.00
CA GLU A 271 -19.58 -8.68 -17.36
C GLU A 271 -18.62 -9.34 -18.35
N HIS A 272 -19.16 -10.10 -19.31
CA HIS A 272 -18.43 -10.69 -20.42
C HIS A 272 -18.76 -10.00 -21.75
N ASP A 273 -17.93 -10.23 -22.77
CA ASP A 273 -18.16 -9.72 -24.13
C ASP A 273 -19.41 -10.30 -24.78
N ASP A 274 -19.81 -11.50 -24.34
CA ASP A 274 -20.97 -12.21 -24.85
C ASP A 274 -22.29 -11.69 -24.20
N ASP A 275 -22.19 -10.81 -23.19
CA ASP A 275 -23.32 -10.23 -22.47
C ASP A 275 -23.77 -8.91 -23.13
N GLY A 276 -25.01 -8.85 -23.66
CA GLY A 276 -25.71 -7.57 -23.85
C GLY A 276 -25.65 -6.87 -25.22
N GLY A 277 -25.33 -7.54 -26.32
CA GLY A 277 -25.49 -6.99 -27.68
C GLY A 277 -24.52 -5.86 -28.07
N GLU A 278 -23.63 -5.46 -27.17
CA GLU A 278 -22.51 -4.55 -27.48
C GLU A 278 -21.39 -5.28 -28.22
N MET A 279 -20.55 -4.53 -28.94
CA MET A 279 -19.41 -5.10 -29.67
C MET A 279 -18.36 -5.70 -28.70
N PRO A 280 -17.93 -6.96 -28.91
CA PRO A 280 -16.83 -7.56 -28.15
C PRO A 280 -15.56 -6.71 -28.20
N LEU A 281 -14.87 -6.57 -27.07
CA LEU A 281 -13.61 -5.81 -26.97
C LEU A 281 -12.38 -6.73 -26.94
N GLY A 282 -12.58 -8.05 -26.72
CA GLY A 282 -11.52 -9.05 -26.69
C GLY A 282 -10.58 -8.92 -25.49
N LEU A 283 -10.95 -8.15 -24.46
CA LEU A 283 -10.10 -7.95 -23.29
C LEU A 283 -10.19 -9.14 -22.33
N PRO A 284 -9.09 -9.52 -21.66
CA PRO A 284 -9.06 -10.67 -20.77
C PRO A 284 -9.88 -10.39 -19.51
N VAL A 285 -10.99 -11.12 -19.36
CA VAL A 285 -11.84 -11.12 -18.16
C VAL A 285 -11.54 -12.35 -17.31
N TRP A 286 -11.40 -12.16 -16.00
CA TRP A 286 -11.21 -13.27 -15.06
C TRP A 286 -12.39 -14.25 -15.12
N ASP A 287 -12.11 -15.49 -15.51
CA ASP A 287 -13.10 -16.57 -15.51
C ASP A 287 -12.42 -17.93 -15.28
N PRO A 288 -12.57 -18.54 -14.10
CA PRO A 288 -11.92 -19.81 -13.78
C PRO A 288 -12.46 -20.98 -14.62
N ARG A 289 -13.60 -20.82 -15.31
CA ARG A 289 -14.18 -21.83 -16.22
C ARG A 289 -13.53 -21.78 -17.60
N ARG A 290 -13.07 -20.60 -18.04
CA ARG A 290 -12.48 -20.37 -19.37
C ARG A 290 -10.95 -20.39 -19.34
N ASN A 291 -10.34 -20.01 -18.22
CA ASN A 291 -8.90 -19.86 -18.08
C ASN A 291 -8.34 -20.72 -16.92
N PRO A 292 -7.54 -21.77 -17.22
CA PRO A 292 -6.94 -22.63 -16.19
C PRO A 292 -6.09 -21.87 -15.16
N ARG A 293 -5.44 -20.76 -15.57
CA ARG A 293 -4.68 -19.91 -14.66
C ARG A 293 -5.60 -19.30 -13.60
N ASP A 294 -6.77 -18.83 -14.00
CA ASP A 294 -7.75 -18.24 -13.08
C ASP A 294 -8.32 -19.29 -12.12
N GLY A 295 -8.49 -20.54 -12.59
CA GLY A 295 -8.88 -21.67 -11.76
C GLY A 295 -7.86 -22.06 -10.69
N SER A 296 -6.61 -21.61 -10.80
CA SER A 296 -5.55 -21.86 -9.81
C SER A 296 -5.47 -20.81 -8.68
N HIS A 297 -6.22 -19.71 -8.77
CA HIS A 297 -6.18 -18.64 -7.78
C HIS A 297 -6.74 -19.09 -6.42
N LEU A 298 -6.02 -18.77 -5.35
CA LEU A 298 -6.34 -19.25 -3.99
C LEU A 298 -7.32 -18.35 -3.22
N MET A 299 -7.27 -17.04 -3.46
CA MET A 299 -8.10 -16.04 -2.78
C MET A 299 -8.62 -15.02 -3.80
N PRO A 300 -9.56 -15.38 -4.69
CA PRO A 300 -9.98 -14.47 -5.75
C PRO A 300 -10.81 -13.30 -5.20
N VAL A 301 -10.34 -12.07 -5.42
CA VAL A 301 -11.03 -10.83 -5.06
C VAL A 301 -11.16 -10.00 -6.33
N ILE A 302 -12.36 -9.98 -6.90
CA ILE A 302 -12.57 -9.59 -8.29
C ILE A 302 -12.93 -8.10 -8.39
N THR A 303 -12.21 -7.37 -9.25
CA THR A 303 -12.50 -5.97 -9.51
C THR A 303 -13.86 -5.82 -10.20
N PRO A 304 -14.67 -4.81 -9.83
CA PRO A 304 -16.06 -4.68 -10.33
C PRO A 304 -16.17 -4.09 -11.74
N ALA A 305 -15.13 -3.40 -12.24
CA ALA A 305 -15.17 -2.76 -13.55
C ALA A 305 -14.64 -3.70 -14.64
N TYR A 306 -15.31 -3.73 -15.79
CA TYR A 306 -14.83 -4.44 -16.98
C TYR A 306 -13.51 -3.83 -17.51
N PRO A 307 -12.53 -4.65 -17.93
CA PRO A 307 -12.50 -6.11 -17.78
C PRO A 307 -12.17 -6.51 -16.33
N CYS A 308 -13.00 -7.36 -15.74
CA CYS A 308 -12.83 -7.78 -14.35
C CYS A 308 -11.55 -8.62 -14.18
N MET A 309 -10.77 -8.35 -13.14
CA MET A 309 -9.50 -9.04 -12.84
C MET A 309 -9.47 -9.48 -11.38
N ASN A 310 -8.70 -10.53 -11.07
CA ASN A 310 -8.40 -10.88 -9.68
C ASN A 310 -7.34 -9.90 -9.13
N SER A 311 -7.68 -9.12 -8.11
CA SER A 311 -6.75 -8.20 -7.43
C SER A 311 -5.76 -8.89 -6.49
N CYS A 312 -6.03 -10.14 -6.11
CA CYS A 312 -5.25 -10.94 -5.16
C CYS A 312 -4.53 -12.12 -5.84
N TYR A 313 -4.12 -11.96 -7.10
CA TYR A 313 -3.49 -13.03 -7.89
C TYR A 313 -2.12 -13.48 -7.37
N ASN A 314 -1.45 -12.66 -6.55
CA ASN A 314 -0.15 -13.00 -5.92
C ASN A 314 -0.30 -13.81 -4.63
N VAL A 315 -1.51 -14.05 -4.14
CA VAL A 315 -1.73 -14.80 -2.89
C VAL A 315 -1.26 -16.25 -3.06
N SER A 316 -0.40 -16.69 -2.15
CA SER A 316 0.12 -18.05 -2.07
C SER A 316 -0.54 -18.82 -0.92
N ARG A 317 -0.30 -20.14 -0.83
CA ARG A 317 -0.78 -20.94 0.31
C ARG A 317 -0.23 -20.41 1.63
N ALA A 318 1.02 -19.95 1.63
CA ALA A 318 1.69 -19.36 2.79
C ALA A 318 0.97 -18.11 3.30
N THR A 319 0.73 -17.16 2.40
CA THR A 319 0.12 -15.88 2.75
C THR A 319 -1.38 -16.01 3.03
N LEU A 320 -2.10 -16.87 2.31
CA LEU A 320 -3.49 -17.20 2.62
C LEU A 320 -3.62 -17.76 4.04
N ARG A 321 -2.77 -18.73 4.42
CA ARG A 321 -2.75 -19.30 5.78
C ARG A 321 -2.53 -18.23 6.84
N THR A 322 -1.57 -17.33 6.63
CA THR A 322 -1.32 -16.20 7.55
C THR A 322 -2.56 -15.30 7.65
N MET A 323 -3.15 -14.89 6.53
CA MET A 323 -4.34 -14.01 6.54
C MET A 323 -5.54 -14.67 7.21
N THR A 324 -5.80 -15.96 6.96
CA THR A 324 -6.88 -16.70 7.63
C THR A 324 -6.68 -16.74 9.14
N ALA A 325 -5.47 -17.01 9.63
CA ALA A 325 -5.17 -16.99 11.06
C ALA A 325 -5.37 -15.60 11.67
N GLU A 326 -4.98 -14.53 10.96
CA GLU A 326 -5.17 -13.16 11.40
C GLU A 326 -6.66 -12.74 11.40
N PHE A 327 -7.46 -13.17 10.41
CA PHE A 327 -8.92 -12.95 10.43
C PHE A 327 -9.59 -13.64 11.62
N GLU A 328 -9.19 -14.88 11.93
CA GLU A 328 -9.70 -15.61 13.10
C GLU A 328 -9.29 -14.94 14.41
N ALA A 329 -8.04 -14.49 14.53
CA ALA A 329 -7.56 -13.78 15.71
C ALA A 329 -8.31 -12.46 15.91
N ALA A 330 -8.46 -11.66 14.85
CA ALA A 330 -9.20 -10.40 14.89
C ALA A 330 -10.68 -10.61 15.20
N HIS A 331 -11.30 -11.68 14.70
CA HIS A 331 -12.68 -12.02 15.04
C HIS A 331 -12.86 -12.24 16.54
N LYS A 332 -11.93 -12.96 17.19
CA LYS A 332 -11.93 -13.15 18.65
C LYS A 332 -11.75 -11.84 19.40
N VAL A 333 -10.81 -11.00 18.97
CA VAL A 333 -10.61 -9.66 19.56
C VAL A 333 -11.87 -8.80 19.44
N CYS A 334 -12.57 -8.84 18.31
CA CYS A 334 -13.84 -8.11 18.16
C CYS A 334 -14.96 -8.62 19.09
N GLN A 335 -14.96 -9.90 19.47
CA GLN A 335 -15.89 -10.42 20.48
C GLN A 335 -15.60 -9.82 21.87
N GLU A 336 -14.34 -9.61 22.21
CA GLU A 336 -13.92 -8.95 23.45
C GLU A 336 -14.22 -7.45 23.44
N ILE A 337 -13.98 -6.77 22.30
CA ILE A 337 -14.31 -5.34 22.12
C ILE A 337 -15.81 -5.09 22.33
N ALA A 338 -16.68 -5.99 21.87
CA ALA A 338 -18.12 -5.87 22.06
C ALA A 338 -18.53 -5.85 23.56
N VAL A 339 -17.68 -6.36 24.45
CA VAL A 339 -17.91 -6.37 25.91
C VAL A 339 -17.17 -5.23 26.60
N ALA A 340 -15.92 -4.94 26.19
CA ALA A 340 -15.01 -4.07 26.93
C ALA A 340 -14.77 -2.68 26.27
N GLY A 341 -15.19 -2.46 25.02
CA GLY A 341 -15.02 -1.18 24.29
C GLY A 341 -13.58 -0.82 23.88
N ALA A 342 -12.62 -1.74 24.06
CA ALA A 342 -11.19 -1.45 23.91
C ALA A 342 -10.65 -1.70 22.48
N TRP A 343 -10.88 -0.75 21.57
CA TRP A 343 -10.48 -0.86 20.15
C TRP A 343 -8.96 -0.97 19.91
N ASP A 344 -8.13 -0.47 20.83
CA ASP A 344 -6.66 -0.54 20.78
C ASP A 344 -6.13 -1.98 20.66
N ALA A 345 -6.85 -2.96 21.23
CA ALA A 345 -6.48 -4.36 21.18
C ALA A 345 -6.42 -4.90 19.74
N LEU A 346 -7.26 -4.39 18.84
CA LEU A 346 -7.31 -4.81 17.44
C LEU A 346 -6.04 -4.43 16.68
N PHE A 347 -5.42 -3.29 17.03
CA PHE A 347 -4.31 -2.70 16.28
C PHE A 347 -2.94 -3.05 16.86
N ARG A 348 -2.88 -3.99 17.82
CA ARG A 348 -1.61 -4.46 18.37
C ARG A 348 -0.72 -5.05 17.27
N PRO A 349 0.52 -4.56 17.10
CA PRO A 349 1.38 -5.06 16.03
C PRO A 349 1.69 -6.56 16.15
N PHE A 350 1.80 -7.24 15.01
CA PHE A 350 2.26 -8.62 15.00
C PHE A 350 3.76 -8.67 15.34
N ASN A 351 4.12 -9.39 16.41
CA ASN A 351 5.50 -9.51 16.88
C ASN A 351 6.31 -10.50 16.02
N PHE A 352 6.55 -10.19 14.75
CA PHE A 352 7.18 -11.08 13.77
C PHE A 352 8.52 -11.67 14.22
N PHE A 353 9.42 -10.83 14.75
CA PHE A 353 10.74 -11.26 15.21
C PHE A 353 10.73 -12.03 16.54
N LYS A 354 9.57 -12.13 17.20
CA LYS A 354 9.37 -12.99 18.38
C LYS A 354 8.61 -14.28 18.02
N ALA A 355 7.77 -14.25 16.99
CA ALA A 355 6.91 -15.35 16.57
C ALA A 355 7.66 -16.57 16.03
N TYR A 356 8.86 -16.38 15.46
CA TYR A 356 9.63 -17.45 14.84
C TYR A 356 10.98 -17.68 15.53
N LYS A 357 11.48 -18.91 15.45
CA LYS A 357 12.84 -19.27 15.94
C LYS A 357 13.91 -19.12 14.86
N SER A 358 13.50 -19.22 13.61
CA SER A 358 14.36 -19.22 12.42
C SER A 358 13.76 -18.33 11.34
N TYR A 359 14.63 -17.71 10.54
CA TYR A 359 14.28 -16.81 9.45
C TYR A 359 15.16 -17.12 8.23
N LEU A 360 14.63 -16.92 7.03
CA LEU A 360 15.45 -16.62 5.85
C LEU A 360 15.64 -15.11 5.80
N ARG A 361 16.89 -14.68 5.70
CA ARG A 361 17.31 -13.30 5.49
C ARG A 361 17.70 -13.15 4.03
N VAL A 362 17.11 -12.18 3.36
CA VAL A 362 17.41 -11.84 1.96
C VAL A 362 18.07 -10.48 1.94
N ASP A 363 19.37 -10.43 1.68
CA ASP A 363 20.16 -9.20 1.64
C ASP A 363 20.26 -8.66 0.23
N VAL A 364 19.91 -7.39 0.10
CA VAL A 364 20.08 -6.58 -1.09
C VAL A 364 21.22 -5.62 -0.81
N LYS A 365 22.28 -5.66 -1.62
CA LYS A 365 23.43 -4.76 -1.47
C LYS A 365 23.72 -4.07 -2.79
N VAL A 366 24.14 -2.82 -2.72
CA VAL A 366 24.62 -2.06 -3.87
C VAL A 366 25.93 -1.36 -3.53
N ALA A 367 26.86 -1.35 -4.48
CA ALA A 367 28.06 -0.51 -4.42
C ALA A 367 27.79 0.96 -4.78
N GLY A 368 26.59 1.24 -5.31
CA GLY A 368 26.17 2.55 -5.81
C GLY A 368 25.33 3.38 -4.83
N GLY A 369 24.55 4.30 -5.38
CA GLY A 369 23.79 5.31 -4.65
C GLY A 369 22.51 4.80 -3.97
N GLU A 370 21.78 5.70 -3.31
CA GLU A 370 20.42 5.42 -2.80
C GLU A 370 19.46 5.01 -3.94
N GLU A 371 19.66 5.57 -5.12
CA GLU A 371 18.88 5.24 -6.32
C GLU A 371 19.08 3.79 -6.75
N ASP A 372 20.33 3.34 -6.89
CA ASP A 372 20.63 1.94 -7.22
C ASP A 372 20.05 1.00 -6.16
N LEU A 373 20.14 1.37 -4.87
CA LEU A 373 19.55 0.57 -3.80
C LEU A 373 18.03 0.48 -3.94
N ARG A 374 17.37 1.61 -4.21
CA ARG A 374 15.91 1.68 -4.37
C ARG A 374 15.43 0.81 -5.53
N GLU A 375 16.09 0.88 -6.69
CA GLU A 375 15.77 0.07 -7.86
C GLU A 375 15.98 -1.42 -7.60
N TRP A 376 17.18 -1.79 -7.09
CA TRP A 376 17.52 -3.17 -6.83
C TRP A 376 16.65 -3.79 -5.74
N LYS A 377 16.39 -3.05 -4.66
CA LYS A 377 15.47 -3.43 -3.59
C LYS A 377 14.06 -3.67 -4.14
N GLY A 378 13.52 -2.74 -4.93
CA GLY A 378 12.17 -2.86 -5.51
C GLY A 378 12.04 -4.07 -6.43
N TRP A 379 13.06 -4.35 -7.23
CA TRP A 379 13.13 -5.56 -8.05
C TRP A 379 13.10 -6.82 -7.18
N VAL A 380 14.00 -6.94 -6.20
CA VAL A 380 14.06 -8.09 -5.29
C VAL A 380 12.74 -8.28 -4.54
N GLU A 381 12.17 -7.21 -3.98
CA GLU A 381 10.90 -7.21 -3.24
C GLU A 381 9.77 -7.85 -4.05
N SER A 382 9.65 -7.46 -5.32
CA SER A 382 8.61 -7.99 -6.20
C SER A 382 8.75 -9.48 -6.54
N ARG A 383 9.91 -10.10 -6.26
CA ARG A 383 10.18 -11.53 -6.47
C ARG A 383 10.18 -12.36 -5.18
N LEU A 384 10.20 -11.75 -3.99
CA LEU A 384 10.23 -12.48 -2.70
C LEU A 384 9.10 -13.52 -2.54
N ARG A 385 7.92 -13.25 -3.11
CA ARG A 385 6.82 -14.23 -3.14
C ARG A 385 7.20 -15.56 -3.82
N GLN A 386 8.07 -15.54 -4.82
CA GLN A 386 8.55 -16.76 -5.50
C GLN A 386 9.46 -17.56 -4.58
N LEU A 387 10.33 -16.92 -3.79
CA LEU A 387 11.15 -17.61 -2.79
C LEU A 387 10.26 -18.34 -1.78
N VAL A 388 9.21 -17.69 -1.28
CA VAL A 388 8.24 -18.28 -0.35
C VAL A 388 7.60 -19.54 -0.94
N VAL A 389 7.11 -19.45 -2.19
CA VAL A 389 6.48 -20.59 -2.87
C VAL A 389 7.48 -21.73 -3.09
N ARG A 390 8.69 -21.42 -3.57
CA ARG A 390 9.75 -22.40 -3.84
C ARG A 390 10.17 -23.15 -2.56
N VAL A 391 10.30 -22.46 -1.43
CA VAL A 391 10.67 -23.08 -0.15
C VAL A 391 9.57 -24.02 0.36
N GLU A 392 8.30 -23.60 0.35
CA GLU A 392 7.21 -24.49 0.76
C GLU A 392 7.09 -25.70 -0.19
N MET A 393 7.29 -25.51 -1.50
CA MET A 393 7.28 -26.61 -2.48
C MET A 393 8.45 -27.58 -2.28
N ALA A 394 9.68 -27.09 -2.16
CA ALA A 394 10.88 -27.91 -1.99
C ALA A 394 10.88 -28.72 -0.69
N THR A 395 10.12 -28.26 0.31
CA THR A 395 9.97 -28.94 1.60
C THR A 395 8.66 -29.71 1.73
N ALA A 396 7.92 -29.90 0.63
CA ALA A 396 6.60 -30.56 0.60
C ALA A 396 5.60 -30.00 1.64
N GLY A 397 5.68 -28.70 1.92
CA GLY A 397 4.85 -28.00 2.90
C GLY A 397 5.20 -28.27 4.36
N ILE A 398 6.32 -28.94 4.66
CA ILE A 398 6.75 -29.19 6.04
C ILE A 398 7.40 -27.94 6.65
N LEU A 399 8.12 -27.15 5.85
CA LEU A 399 8.63 -25.86 6.29
C LEU A 399 7.67 -24.76 5.82
N LEU A 400 6.97 -24.16 6.77
CA LEU A 400 5.99 -23.10 6.52
C LEU A 400 6.68 -21.74 6.52
N CYS A 401 6.33 -20.91 5.54
CA CYS A 401 6.88 -19.57 5.39
C CYS A 401 5.88 -18.48 5.81
N HIS A 402 6.40 -17.38 6.36
CA HIS A 402 5.68 -16.13 6.56
C HIS A 402 6.55 -14.96 6.09
N PRO A 403 6.33 -14.39 4.90
CA PRO A 403 7.08 -13.22 4.43
C PRO A 403 6.74 -11.98 5.27
N HIS A 404 7.74 -11.22 5.71
CA HIS A 404 7.53 -9.91 6.34
C HIS A 404 7.47 -8.81 5.29
N PRO A 405 6.44 -7.94 5.27
CA PRO A 405 6.32 -6.93 4.22
C PRO A 405 7.40 -5.85 4.20
N HIS A 406 8.01 -5.55 5.35
CA HIS A 406 8.97 -4.46 5.46
C HIS A 406 10.42 -4.93 5.32
N ALA A 407 11.21 -4.13 4.61
CA ALA A 407 12.66 -4.24 4.55
C ALA A 407 13.34 -3.42 5.64
N TYR A 408 14.54 -3.83 6.05
CA TYR A 408 15.33 -3.19 7.09
C TYR A 408 16.65 -2.72 6.49
N ALA A 409 16.86 -1.40 6.41
CA ALA A 409 18.10 -0.82 5.88
C ALA A 409 19.23 -0.90 6.92
N ALA A 410 20.43 -1.31 6.53
CA ALA A 410 21.59 -1.18 7.39
C ALA A 410 22.02 0.29 7.44
N LYS A 411 22.56 0.74 8.58
CA LYS A 411 23.25 2.04 8.64
C LYS A 411 24.51 1.93 7.79
N PRO A 412 24.82 2.93 6.93
CA PRO A 412 26.12 2.98 6.24
C PRO A 412 27.24 2.94 7.30
N HIS A 413 28.23 2.07 7.13
CA HIS A 413 29.45 2.15 7.93
C HIS A 413 30.36 3.20 7.27
N ASP A 414 31.04 4.04 8.04
CA ASP A 414 31.88 5.14 7.51
C ASP A 414 32.96 4.66 6.50
N ASP A 415 33.34 3.37 6.58
CA ASP A 415 34.32 2.71 5.69
C ASP A 415 33.69 1.88 4.56
N ASP A 416 32.38 1.59 4.59
CA ASP A 416 31.72 0.76 3.58
C ASP A 416 30.88 1.62 2.64
N ARG A 417 31.38 1.81 1.41
CA ARG A 417 30.62 2.48 0.34
C ARG A 417 29.36 1.71 -0.07
N ARG A 418 29.18 0.49 0.43
CA ARG A 418 28.02 -0.36 0.09
C ARG A 418 26.82 -0.01 0.96
N ARG A 419 25.70 0.22 0.30
CA ARG A 419 24.39 0.33 0.97
C ARG A 419 23.71 -1.03 0.98
N SER A 420 22.97 -1.35 2.04
CA SER A 420 22.27 -2.62 2.12
C SER A 420 20.91 -2.54 2.80
N SER A 421 20.01 -3.42 2.37
CA SER A 421 18.68 -3.61 2.94
C SER A 421 18.34 -5.09 3.00
N SER A 422 17.65 -5.52 4.04
CA SER A 422 17.34 -6.94 4.27
C SER A 422 15.84 -7.16 4.39
N PHE A 423 15.36 -8.21 3.73
CA PHE A 423 14.02 -8.76 3.94
C PHE A 423 14.08 -10.05 4.76
N PHE A 424 12.96 -10.39 5.40
CA PHE A 424 12.88 -11.56 6.27
C PHE A 424 11.66 -12.43 5.95
N VAL A 425 11.86 -13.74 5.96
CA VAL A 425 10.79 -14.75 5.90
C VAL A 425 10.87 -15.61 7.15
N GLY A 426 9.83 -15.58 7.98
CA GLY A 426 9.71 -16.41 9.17
C GLY A 426 9.52 -17.87 8.79
N LEU A 427 10.21 -18.76 9.49
CA LEU A 427 10.13 -20.20 9.28
C LEU A 427 9.51 -20.89 10.48
N SER A 428 8.49 -21.70 10.24
CA SER A 428 7.90 -22.59 11.24
C SER A 428 7.67 -23.99 10.66
N LYS A 429 7.37 -24.94 11.54
CA LYS A 429 6.91 -26.29 11.15
C LYS A 429 5.45 -26.44 11.63
N PRO A 430 4.62 -27.25 10.96
CA PRO A 430 3.32 -27.64 11.49
C PRO A 430 3.47 -28.21 12.91
N ALA A 431 2.40 -28.13 13.71
CA ALA A 431 2.39 -28.79 15.01
C ALA A 431 2.71 -30.28 14.84
N PRO A 432 3.61 -30.86 15.65
CA PRO A 432 3.98 -32.25 15.50
C PRO A 432 2.75 -33.14 15.67
N SER A 433 2.47 -33.98 14.68
CA SER A 433 1.47 -35.03 14.83
C SER A 433 1.98 -36.04 15.87
N PRO A 434 1.11 -36.61 16.73
CA PRO A 434 1.51 -37.51 17.83
C PRO A 434 2.35 -38.72 17.40
N GLN A 435 2.37 -39.04 16.10
CA GLN A 435 3.03 -40.21 15.52
C GLN A 435 4.47 -39.94 15.01
N GLN A 436 4.99 -38.70 15.07
CA GLN A 436 6.33 -38.37 14.56
C GLN A 436 7.33 -38.07 15.70
N GLN A 437 7.82 -39.12 16.37
CA GLN A 437 8.97 -39.08 17.28
C GLN A 437 10.30 -39.36 16.55
N GLN A 438 10.52 -38.72 15.40
CA GLN A 438 11.82 -38.77 14.71
C GLN A 438 12.52 -37.42 14.78
N GLN A 439 13.87 -37.44 14.70
CA GLN A 439 14.70 -36.25 14.71
C GLN A 439 14.14 -35.18 13.74
N PRO A 440 14.15 -33.89 14.11
CA PRO A 440 13.58 -32.86 13.27
C PRO A 440 14.26 -32.88 11.89
N PRO A 441 13.51 -32.97 10.78
CA PRO A 441 14.11 -33.02 9.45
C PRO A 441 14.98 -31.77 9.23
N GLN A 442 16.20 -32.02 8.74
CA GLN A 442 17.10 -30.99 8.25
C GLN A 442 16.74 -30.70 6.79
N PHE A 443 16.43 -29.45 6.48
CA PHE A 443 16.10 -29.01 5.14
C PHE A 443 17.32 -28.35 4.51
N ASP A 444 17.78 -28.90 3.38
CA ASP A 444 18.79 -28.22 2.57
C ASP A 444 18.09 -27.32 1.55
N LEU A 445 18.18 -26.01 1.77
CA LEU A 445 17.56 -25.00 0.92
C LEU A 445 18.55 -24.39 -0.08
N ARG A 446 19.81 -24.86 -0.15
CA ARG A 446 20.85 -24.23 -0.97
C ARG A 446 20.51 -24.20 -2.46
N LEU A 447 19.97 -25.29 -2.99
CA LEU A 447 19.52 -25.35 -4.38
C LEU A 447 18.37 -24.36 -4.61
N THR A 448 17.35 -24.40 -3.76
CA THR A 448 16.17 -23.51 -3.83
C THR A 448 16.54 -22.03 -3.78
N THR A 449 17.48 -21.65 -2.90
CA THR A 449 17.95 -20.28 -2.79
C THR A 449 18.83 -19.87 -3.96
N GLN A 450 19.64 -20.79 -4.50
CA GLN A 450 20.45 -20.53 -5.69
C GLN A 450 19.58 -20.29 -6.93
N GLU A 451 18.60 -21.17 -7.19
CA GLU A 451 17.66 -21.00 -8.30
C GLU A 451 16.89 -19.67 -8.19
N PHE A 452 16.57 -19.23 -6.97
CA PHE A 452 15.92 -17.94 -6.74
C PHE A 452 16.86 -16.80 -7.10
N LYS A 453 18.12 -16.84 -6.64
CA LYS A 453 19.14 -15.86 -6.99
C LYS A 453 19.32 -15.78 -8.50
N ASP A 454 19.42 -16.92 -9.19
CA ASP A 454 19.59 -16.98 -10.64
C ASP A 454 18.43 -16.29 -11.38
N GLU A 455 17.17 -16.50 -10.96
CA GLU A 455 16.01 -15.77 -11.50
C GLU A 455 16.13 -14.27 -11.25
N VAL A 456 16.46 -13.84 -10.03
CA VAL A 456 16.54 -12.41 -9.71
C VAL A 456 17.65 -11.71 -10.50
N TYR A 457 18.78 -12.37 -10.76
CA TYR A 457 19.88 -11.83 -11.55
C TYR A 457 19.58 -11.71 -13.05
N THR A 458 18.45 -12.23 -13.55
CA THR A 458 17.98 -11.97 -14.93
C THR A 458 17.44 -10.55 -15.14
N TYR A 459 17.58 -9.66 -14.14
CA TYR A 459 17.13 -8.27 -14.23
C TYR A 459 17.82 -7.53 -15.37
N ALA A 460 17.03 -7.01 -16.32
CA ALA A 460 17.54 -6.34 -17.52
C ALA A 460 18.40 -5.10 -17.22
N PHE A 461 18.19 -4.45 -16.06
CA PHE A 461 18.94 -3.27 -15.63
C PHE A 461 19.98 -3.58 -14.55
N TRP A 462 20.34 -4.84 -14.36
CA TRP A 462 21.38 -5.23 -13.41
C TRP A 462 22.72 -4.56 -13.74
N ARG A 463 23.45 -4.13 -12.70
CA ARG A 463 24.75 -3.47 -12.83
C ARG A 463 25.78 -4.13 -11.90
N PRO A 464 27.08 -4.11 -12.26
CA PRO A 464 28.14 -4.54 -11.34
C PRO A 464 28.03 -3.85 -9.99
N GLY A 465 28.05 -4.64 -8.91
CA GLY A 465 27.87 -4.15 -7.54
C GLY A 465 26.45 -4.28 -6.99
N MET A 466 25.44 -4.63 -7.80
CA MET A 466 24.14 -5.10 -7.32
C MET A 466 24.25 -6.57 -6.91
N GLU A 467 24.22 -6.83 -5.60
CA GLU A 467 24.39 -8.16 -5.03
C GLU A 467 23.13 -8.60 -4.26
N LEU A 468 22.85 -9.89 -4.31
CA LEU A 468 21.78 -10.57 -3.59
C LEU A 468 22.36 -11.76 -2.82
N ASP A 469 22.07 -11.82 -1.52
CA ASP A 469 22.32 -13.01 -0.71
C ASP A 469 21.04 -13.51 -0.02
N VAL A 470 20.97 -14.83 0.19
CA VAL A 470 19.87 -15.49 0.90
C VAL A 470 20.49 -16.47 1.88
N SER A 471 20.31 -16.21 3.18
CA SER A 471 20.92 -16.98 4.26
C SER A 471 19.91 -17.33 5.34
N HIS A 472 20.17 -18.42 6.07
CA HIS A 472 19.42 -18.76 7.27
C HIS A 472 19.98 -17.98 8.47
N THR A 473 19.09 -17.41 9.27
CA THR A 473 19.46 -16.83 10.58
C THR A 473 18.51 -17.30 11.68
N ARG A 474 19.04 -17.48 12.88
CA ARG A 474 18.23 -17.79 14.07
C ARG A 474 17.81 -16.49 14.72
N ARG A 475 16.71 -16.50 15.48
CA ARG A 475 16.22 -15.32 16.21
C ARG A 475 17.29 -14.65 17.09
N LYS A 476 18.16 -15.44 17.72
CA LYS A 476 19.25 -14.94 18.57
C LYS A 476 20.42 -14.33 17.80
N ASP A 477 20.52 -14.62 16.51
CA ASP A 477 21.59 -14.19 15.60
C ASP A 477 21.06 -13.12 14.61
N LEU A 478 19.92 -12.47 14.95
CA LEU A 478 19.37 -11.36 14.17
C LEU A 478 20.33 -10.15 14.21
N PRO A 479 20.52 -9.42 13.10
CA PRO A 479 21.44 -8.30 13.08
C PRO A 479 21.07 -7.18 14.07
N PRO A 480 22.03 -6.52 14.73
CA PRO A 480 21.76 -5.46 15.70
C PRO A 480 20.91 -4.31 15.14
N TYR A 481 21.15 -3.87 13.89
CA TYR A 481 20.38 -2.78 13.27
C TYR A 481 18.89 -3.13 13.11
N VAL A 482 18.56 -4.41 12.91
CA VAL A 482 17.17 -4.89 12.84
C VAL A 482 16.53 -4.79 14.23
N LEU A 483 17.25 -5.22 15.27
CA LEU A 483 16.79 -5.12 16.66
C LEU A 483 16.59 -3.66 17.09
N GLU A 484 17.52 -2.76 16.72
CA GLU A 484 17.39 -1.32 16.95
C GLU A 484 16.14 -0.74 16.28
N GLN A 485 15.90 -1.07 15.01
CA GLN A 485 14.74 -0.58 14.26
C GLN A 485 13.41 -1.13 14.79
N ILE A 486 13.38 -2.37 15.25
CA ILE A 486 12.21 -2.94 15.93
C ILE A 486 11.93 -2.16 17.23
N LEU A 487 12.96 -1.94 18.05
CA LEU A 487 12.83 -1.25 19.34
C LEU A 487 12.53 0.24 19.20
N SER A 488 13.07 0.91 18.18
CA SER A 488 12.78 2.32 17.89
C SER A 488 11.34 2.50 17.45
N THR A 489 10.82 1.56 16.64
CA THR A 489 9.41 1.56 16.22
C THR A 489 8.48 1.36 17.42
N ASP A 490 8.83 0.47 18.35
CA ASP A 490 8.07 0.27 19.60
C ASP A 490 8.14 1.48 20.54
N ARG A 491 9.25 2.23 20.55
CA ARG A 491 9.43 3.46 21.37
C ARG A 491 8.72 4.66 20.77
N LEU A 492 8.76 4.85 19.46
CA LEU A 492 8.05 5.93 18.76
C LEU A 492 6.53 5.77 18.89
N LYS A 493 6.02 4.53 18.87
CA LYS A 493 4.60 4.25 19.13
C LYS A 493 4.19 4.45 20.59
N ARG A 494 5.14 4.46 21.54
CA ARG A 494 4.88 4.70 22.98
C ARG A 494 5.05 6.16 23.41
N LYS A 495 5.71 7.00 22.61
CA LYS A 495 6.06 8.38 23.01
C LYS A 495 5.25 9.43 22.24
N ARG A 496 3.99 9.66 22.67
CA ARG A 496 3.26 10.95 22.81
C ARG A 496 1.75 10.71 23.07
N PRO A 497 1.03 11.61 23.78
CA PRO A 497 1.43 12.93 24.26
C PRO A 497 1.39 13.07 25.80
N ASP A 498 2.53 13.46 26.38
CA ASP A 498 2.66 14.31 27.57
C ASP A 498 4.15 14.41 27.88
N ASP A 499 4.86 15.20 27.08
CA ASP A 499 6.19 15.71 27.46
C ASP A 499 6.51 16.88 26.51
N ASP A 500 5.64 17.90 26.58
CA ASP A 500 6.03 19.27 26.27
C ASP A 500 5.37 20.18 27.29
N SER A 501 5.82 20.07 28.55
CA SER A 501 5.67 21.14 29.52
C SER A 501 7.04 21.75 29.74
N GLY A 502 7.17 22.99 29.27
CA GLY A 502 8.38 23.77 29.37
C GLY A 502 8.86 23.86 30.82
N LYS A 503 10.09 23.42 31.07
CA LYS A 503 10.84 23.84 32.25
C LYS A 503 11.37 25.24 31.96
N SER A 504 10.65 26.25 32.48
CA SER A 504 11.24 27.56 32.74
C SER A 504 12.25 27.41 33.86
N GLU A 505 13.51 27.74 33.57
CA GLU A 505 14.55 27.89 34.57
C GLU A 505 14.21 29.09 35.46
N SER A 506 13.95 28.83 36.75
CA SER A 506 13.94 29.85 37.78
C SER A 506 15.26 29.81 38.54
N SER A 507 16.03 30.89 38.40
CA SER A 507 17.30 31.14 39.10
C SER A 507 17.07 31.35 40.61
N PRO A 508 17.86 30.74 41.51
CA PRO A 508 17.75 31.00 42.95
C PRO A 508 18.70 32.13 43.38
N VAL A 509 18.14 33.23 43.88
CA VAL A 509 18.90 34.27 44.60
C VAL A 509 19.30 33.71 45.96
N LYS A 510 20.59 33.44 46.14
CA LYS A 510 21.19 33.09 47.43
C LYS A 510 21.39 34.35 48.28
N ARG A 511 20.70 34.41 49.43
CA ARG A 511 21.08 35.25 50.59
C ARG A 511 22.37 34.70 51.19
N ALA A 512 23.40 35.53 51.29
CA ALA A 512 24.59 35.27 52.07
C ALA A 512 24.61 36.21 53.28
N ALA A 513 24.70 35.64 54.48
CA ALA A 513 25.10 36.33 55.69
C ALA A 513 26.20 35.50 56.36
N ALA A 514 27.39 36.07 56.47
CA ALA A 514 28.42 35.63 57.41
C ALA A 514 29.23 36.86 57.85
N ALA A 515 29.30 37.03 59.17
CA ALA A 515 29.92 38.13 59.88
C ALA A 515 31.46 38.10 59.82
N GLY A 516 32.10 39.27 59.92
CA GLY A 516 33.56 39.34 60.03
C GLY A 516 34.19 40.74 60.12
N ARG A 517 33.86 41.49 61.19
CA ARG A 517 34.74 42.38 61.99
C ARG A 517 35.70 43.43 61.36
N ILE A 518 35.49 44.66 61.86
CA ILE A 518 36.44 45.70 62.35
C ILE A 518 37.04 46.69 61.33
N GLY A 519 36.81 47.99 61.59
CA GLY A 519 37.78 49.05 61.26
C GLY A 519 37.22 50.45 60.91
N SER A 520 37.03 51.29 61.93
CA SER A 520 37.21 52.78 61.95
C SER A 520 36.57 53.70 60.87
N SER A 521 35.56 54.44 61.34
CA SER A 521 35.28 55.91 61.26
C SER A 521 36.32 56.88 60.64
N PRO A 522 35.99 58.18 60.46
CA PRO A 522 34.74 58.84 60.04
C PRO A 522 35.02 59.97 59.00
N GLU A 523 34.09 60.94 58.91
CA GLU A 523 34.15 62.25 58.21
C GLU A 523 33.70 62.24 56.75
N SER A 524 32.94 63.21 56.22
CA SER A 524 31.92 64.16 56.67
C SER A 524 31.71 65.09 55.46
N GLU A 525 30.50 65.61 55.27
CA GLU A 525 30.20 66.81 54.46
C GLU A 525 30.40 66.64 52.94
N THR A 526 29.42 66.87 52.07
CA THR A 526 28.30 67.84 52.08
C THR A 526 27.15 67.32 51.23
#